data_AF-A0A095ASR8-F1
#
_entry.id   AF-A0A095ASR8-F1
#
_cell.length_a   1.000
_cell.length_b   1.000
_cell.length_c   1.000
_cell.angle_alpha   90.00
_cell.angle_beta   90.00
_cell.angle_gamma   90.00
#
_symmetry.space_group_name_H-M   'P 1'
#
loop_
_entity.id
_entity.type
_entity.pdbx_description
1 polymer ?
#
loop_
_entity_poly.entity_id
_entity_poly.type
_entity_poly.pdbx_seq_one_letter_code
_entity_poly.pdbx_strand_id
1 'polypeptide(L)'
;MKYTVDLNYLITLERIVRLLPKCMQAQWAALVDQLAEHDRESTFAELTKFIASCARVASSRFGRLANCCNISTLERLKEQEEEEEEQ
;
A
#
# COMPACT_ATOMS: atom_id res chain seq x y z
N MET A 1 20.17 20.21 3.50
CA MET A 1 19.45 20.29 2.21
C MET A 1 18.01 20.69 2.52
N LYS A 2 17.48 21.79 1.96
CA LYS A 2 16.13 22.30 2.34
C LYS A 2 14.97 21.38 1.90
N TYR A 3 15.18 20.56 0.86
CA TYR A 3 14.14 19.70 0.29
C TYR A 3 13.64 18.61 1.26
N THR A 4 14.43 18.21 2.27
CA THR A 4 14.01 17.17 3.22
C THR A 4 12.87 17.64 4.11
N VAL A 5 12.79 18.95 4.37
CA VAL A 5 11.69 19.55 5.13
C VAL A 5 10.41 19.50 4.28
N ASP A 6 10.50 19.91 3.01
CA ASP A 6 9.38 19.89 2.06
C ASP A 6 8.80 18.48 1.85
N LEU A 7 9.67 17.46 1.84
CA LEU A 7 9.27 16.06 1.71
C LEU A 7 8.55 15.52 2.96
N ASN A 8 8.89 16.03 4.14
CA ASN A 8 8.27 15.61 5.39
C ASN A 8 6.95 16.33 5.69
N TYR A 9 6.53 17.31 4.87
CA TYR A 9 5.19 17.88 5.01
C TYR A 9 4.12 16.81 4.82
N LEU A 10 3.15 16.78 5.74
CA LEU A 10 2.03 15.86 5.71
C LEU A 10 1.31 15.85 4.35
N ILE A 11 1.08 17.02 3.75
CA ILE A 11 0.44 17.15 2.43
C ILE A 11 1.24 16.41 1.34
N THR A 12 2.57 16.47 1.39
CA THR A 12 3.44 15.76 0.44
C THR A 12 3.31 14.25 0.64
N LEU A 13 3.35 13.77 1.89
CA LEU A 13 3.20 12.35 2.21
C LEU A 13 1.83 11.81 1.82
N GLU A 14 0.75 12.53 2.12
CA GLU A 14 -0.61 12.16 1.74
C GLU A 14 -0.76 12.03 0.22
N ARG A 15 -0.19 12.96 -0.56
CA ARG A 15 -0.22 12.89 -2.03
C ARG A 15 0.44 11.62 -2.54
N ILE A 16 1.58 11.23 -1.97
CA ILE A 16 2.29 10.01 -2.36
C ILE A 16 1.47 8.77 -1.97
N VAL A 17 0.95 8.73 -0.75
CA VAL A 17 0.15 7.61 -0.26
C VAL A 17 -1.09 7.41 -1.13
N ARG A 18 -1.75 8.48 -1.56
CA ARG A 18 -2.93 8.41 -2.46
C ARG A 18 -2.62 7.75 -3.82
N LEU A 19 -1.37 7.75 -4.26
CA LEU A 19 -0.94 7.08 -5.50
C LEU A 19 -0.66 5.57 -5.32
N LEU A 20 -0.58 5.08 -4.08
CA LEU A 20 -0.35 3.67 -3.79
C LEU A 20 -1.64 2.84 -3.93
N PRO A 21 -1.54 1.51 -4.16
CA PRO A 21 -2.69 0.61 -4.08
C PRO A 21 -3.45 0.73 -2.75
N LYS A 22 -4.78 0.58 -2.78
CA LYS A 22 -5.64 0.73 -1.59
C LYS A 22 -5.23 -0.12 -0.40
N CYS A 23 -4.78 -1.35 -0.64
CA CYS A 23 -4.25 -2.23 0.40
C CYS A 23 -3.00 -1.64 1.08
N MET A 24 -2.11 -1.02 0.31
CA MET A 24 -0.92 -0.36 0.85
C MET A 24 -1.26 0.95 1.58
N GLN A 25 -2.30 1.68 1.14
CA GLN A 25 -2.80 2.85 1.87
C GLN A 25 -3.27 2.46 3.28
N ALA A 26 -4.06 1.38 3.39
CA ALA A 26 -4.55 0.87 4.67
C ALA A 26 -3.41 0.37 5.57
N GLN A 27 -2.46 -0.38 5.01
CA GLN A 27 -1.28 -0.84 5.74
C GLN A 27 -0.40 0.32 6.23
N TRP A 28 -0.23 1.35 5.40
CA TRP A 28 0.49 2.56 5.79
C TRP A 28 -0.23 3.31 6.92
N ALA A 29 -1.56 3.46 6.84
CA ALA A 29 -2.35 4.11 7.87
C ALA A 29 -2.22 3.40 9.23
N ALA A 30 -2.27 2.06 9.26
CA ALA A 30 -2.07 1.28 10.48
C ALA A 30 -0.66 1.45 11.06
N LEU A 31 0.37 1.57 10.21
CA LEU A 31 1.73 1.82 10.66
C LEU A 31 1.88 3.25 11.23
N VAL A 32 1.29 4.25 10.58
CA VAL A 32 1.32 5.64 11.08
C VAL A 32 0.59 5.77 12.41
N ASP A 33 -0.54 5.07 12.58
CA ASP A 33 -1.27 5.01 13.85
C ASP A 33 -0.38 4.50 15.00
N GLN A 34 0.36 3.41 14.76
CA GLN A 34 1.35 2.89 15.72
C GLN A 34 2.50 3.87 16.00
N LEU A 35 2.92 4.65 15.00
CA LEU A 35 3.94 5.69 15.20
C LEU A 35 3.40 6.87 16.01
N ALA A 36 2.12 7.21 15.83
CA ALA A 36 1.46 8.30 16.54
C ALA A 36 1.28 7.97 18.04
N GLU A 37 1.22 6.69 18.43
CA GLU A 37 1.30 6.27 19.84
C GLU A 37 2.58 6.76 20.54
N HIS A 38 3.61 7.13 19.79
CA HIS A 38 4.86 7.70 20.27
C HIS A 38 4.99 9.22 20.07
N ASP A 39 3.88 9.92 19.80
CA ASP A 39 3.80 11.37 19.54
C ASP A 39 4.76 11.83 18.43
N ARG A 40 5.00 10.95 17.45
CA ARG A 40 5.97 11.16 16.37
C ARG A 40 5.27 11.19 15.01
N GLU A 41 5.48 12.29 14.29
CA GLU A 41 5.05 12.40 12.90
C GLU A 41 5.81 11.44 11.98
N SER A 42 5.08 10.85 11.03
CA SER A 42 5.68 10.04 9.96
C SER A 42 6.53 10.91 9.04
N THR A 43 7.63 10.37 8.52
CA THR A 43 8.54 11.10 7.62
C THR A 43 8.59 10.45 6.25
N PHE A 44 9.08 11.18 5.25
CA PHE A 44 9.30 10.64 3.91
C PHE A 44 10.24 9.43 3.90
N ALA A 45 11.22 9.42 4.81
CA ALA A 45 12.13 8.30 4.97
C ALA A 45 11.41 7.03 5.46
N GLU A 46 10.49 7.17 6.42
CA GLU A 46 9.67 6.04 6.89
C GLU A 46 8.75 5.53 5.77
N LEU A 47 8.13 6.44 4.99
CA LEU A 47 7.30 6.07 3.84
C LEU A 47 8.09 5.30 2.78
N THR A 48 9.30 5.76 2.46
CA THR A 48 10.17 5.09 1.48
C THR A 48 10.59 3.71 1.96
N LYS A 49 10.94 3.56 3.26
CA LYS A 49 11.26 2.26 3.86
C LYS A 49 10.07 1.31 3.83
N PHE A 50 8.87 1.81 4.10
CA PHE A 50 7.64 1.03 4.03
C PHE A 50 7.41 0.49 2.61
N ILE A 51 7.44 1.36 1.60
CA ILE A 51 7.26 0.95 0.20
C ILE A 51 8.33 -0.08 -0.22
N ALA A 52 9.59 0.14 0.14
CA ALA A 52 10.67 -0.80 -0.13
C ALA A 52 10.45 -2.17 0.56
N SER A 53 9.92 -2.15 1.79
CA SER A 53 9.57 -3.38 2.51
C SER A 53 8.43 -4.13 1.83
N CYS A 54 7.38 -3.44 1.40
CA CYS A 54 6.28 -4.03 0.63
C CYS A 54 6.78 -4.67 -0.67
N ALA A 55 7.64 -3.98 -1.43
CA ALA A 55 8.21 -4.52 -2.66
C ALA A 55 9.06 -5.78 -2.41
N ARG A 56 9.88 -5.77 -1.35
CA ARG A 56 10.67 -6.93 -0.93
C ARG A 56 9.79 -8.11 -0.51
N VAL A 57 8.71 -7.86 0.25
CA VAL A 57 7.75 -8.90 0.66
C VAL A 57 7.02 -9.45 -0.56
N ALA A 58 6.52 -8.61 -1.46
CA ALA A 58 5.85 -9.03 -2.70
C ALA A 58 6.76 -9.91 -3.58
N SER A 59 8.06 -9.63 -3.59
CA SER A 59 9.07 -10.42 -4.30
C SER A 59 9.45 -11.73 -3.60
N SER A 60 9.08 -11.91 -2.34
CA SER A 60 9.37 -13.13 -1.56
C SER A 60 8.48 -14.31 -1.99
N ARG A 61 8.85 -15.53 -1.57
CA ARG A 61 8.06 -16.74 -1.84
C ARG A 61 6.60 -16.59 -1.37
N PHE A 62 6.40 -16.09 -0.15
CA PHE A 62 5.06 -15.92 0.41
C PHE A 62 4.30 -14.74 -0.20
N GLY A 63 5.00 -13.65 -0.56
CA GLY A 63 4.36 -12.54 -1.28
C GLY A 63 3.87 -12.94 -2.66
N ARG A 64 4.65 -13.75 -3.40
CA ARG A 64 4.19 -14.31 -4.67
C ARG A 64 2.97 -15.21 -4.50
N LEU A 65 2.95 -16.05 -3.46
CA LEU A 65 1.77 -16.87 -3.14
C LEU A 65 0.53 -16.02 -2.83
N ALA A 66 0.68 -14.95 -2.03
CA ALA A 66 -0.41 -14.03 -1.72
C ALA A 66 -0.93 -13.28 -2.96
N ASN A 67 -0.05 -12.94 -3.91
CA ASN A 67 -0.44 -12.31 -5.17
C ASN A 67 -1.14 -13.29 -6.13
N CYS A 68 -0.72 -14.56 -6.16
CA CYS A 68 -1.37 -15.60 -6.97
C CYS A 68 -2.84 -15.85 -6.57
N CYS A 69 -3.17 -15.80 -5.28
CA CYS A 69 -4.54 -16.01 -4.81
C CYS A 69 -5.52 -14.87 -5.16
N ASN A 70 -5.00 -13.65 -5.36
CA ASN A 70 -5.84 -12.52 -5.76
C ASN A 70 -6.22 -12.58 -7.25
N ILE A 71 -5.31 -13.07 -8.11
CA ILE A 71 -5.58 -13.23 -9.55
C ILE A 71 -6.69 -14.26 -9.78
N SER A 72 -6.60 -15.43 -9.15
CA SER A 72 -7.61 -16.48 -9.28
C SER A 72 -8.96 -16.15 -8.63
N THR A 73 -9.01 -15.14 -7.75
CA THR A 73 -10.27 -14.66 -7.17
C THR A 73 -10.92 -13.60 -8.05
N LEU A 74 -10.12 -12.73 -8.69
CA LEU A 74 -10.62 -11.77 -9.67
C LEU A 74 -11.07 -12.43 -10.98
N GLU A 75 -10.40 -13.50 -11.41
CA GLU A 75 -10.85 -14.29 -12.56
C GLU A 75 -12.22 -14.94 -12.31
N ARG A 76 -12.43 -15.51 -11.12
CA ARG A 76 -13.74 -16.09 -10.74
C ARG A 76 -14.85 -15.05 -10.62
N LEU A 77 -14.54 -13.84 -10.18
CA LEU A 77 -15.53 -12.77 -10.10
C LEU A 77 -15.91 -12.25 -11.50
N LYS A 78 -14.96 -12.21 -12.44
CA LYS A 78 -15.24 -11.88 -13.84
C LYS A 78 -16.09 -12.95 -14.53
N GLU A 79 -15.80 -14.22 -14.31
CA GLU A 79 -16.60 -15.33 -14.84
C GLU A 79 -18.05 -15.28 -14.32
N GLN A 80 -18.26 -14.85 -13.07
CA GLN A 80 -19.61 -14.67 -12.51
C GLN A 80 -20.36 -13.46 -13.08
N GLU A 81 -19.68 -12.34 -13.36
CA GLU A 81 -20.31 -11.18 -14.00
C GLU A 81 -20.69 -11.46 -15.47
N GLU A 82 -19.89 -12.24 -16.21
CA GLU A 82 -20.22 -12.66 -17.58
C GLU A 82 -21.41 -13.66 -17.62
N GLU A 83 -21.54 -14.57 -16.64
CA GLU A 83 -22.68 -15.50 -16.54
C GLU A 83 -24.00 -14.82 -16.15
N GLU A 84 -23.96 -13.69 -15.43
CA GLU A 84 -25.15 -12.90 -15.07
C GLU A 84 -25.65 -12.00 -16.21
N GLU A 85 -24.78 -11.59 -17.16
CA GLU A 85 -25.20 -10.80 -18.34
C GLU A 85 -25.78 -11.66 -19.48
N GLU A 86 -25.54 -12.98 -19.49
CA GLU A 86 -26.10 -13.92 -20.49
C GLU A 86 -27.47 -14.53 -20.13
N GLN A 87 -28.05 -14.20 -18.96
CA GLN A 87 -29.39 -14.64 -18.52
C GLN A 87 -30.46 -13.53 -18.61
#